data_AF-A0A9D4ATX3-F1
#
_entry.id   AF-A0A9D4ATX3-F1
#
_cell.length_a   1.000
_cell.length_b   1.000
_cell.length_c   1.000
_cell.angle_alpha   90.00
_cell.angle_beta   90.00
_cell.angle_gamma   90.00
#
_symmetry.space_group_name_H-M   'P 1'
#
loop_
_entity.id
_entity.type
_entity.pdbx_description
1 polymer ?
#
loop_
_entity_poly.entity_id
_entity_poly.type
_entity_poly.pdbx_seq_one_letter_code
_entity_poly.pdbx_strand_id
1 'polypeptide(L)'
;MGLWVKEQDGTGRCAGSHTRLFYRSASECGERPPTAMMNEQMQEMEEVSKELLKLLAAGGAGNLLKRSLDKQETMFDKLLDTQLTAAQLVKDLLATEETVAQKLLAGEEELQSSLQTVRATEEALRRARADDASLRADSRYPSCREPRLAQLLPAARQTQRAQPQARASPRAAASHRYIAQLYYKISRIDWDYECEHPHIKGIHHGPAIAQPISLDSSQLSRCFISDYLWSLVDTAW
;
A
#
# COMPACT_ATOMS: atom_id res chain seq x y z
N MET A 1 15.38 -41.36 -14.13
CA MET A 1 15.78 -42.06 -12.89
C MET A 1 14.69 -43.10 -12.65
N GLY A 2 14.79 -44.36 -13.08
CA GLY A 2 15.86 -45.34 -12.82
C GLY A 2 15.76 -45.75 -11.34
N LEU A 3 15.51 -46.99 -10.90
CA LEU A 3 15.45 -48.32 -11.51
C LEU A 3 14.64 -49.18 -10.54
N TRP A 4 13.73 -50.02 -11.04
CA TRP A 4 13.31 -51.23 -10.31
C TRP A 4 14.38 -52.28 -10.57
N VAL A 5 15.10 -52.73 -9.53
CA VAL A 5 15.99 -53.89 -9.63
C VAL A 5 15.33 -55.05 -8.89
N LYS A 6 15.19 -56.10 -9.69
CA LYS A 6 14.68 -57.44 -9.44
C LYS A 6 15.85 -58.27 -8.91
N GLU A 7 15.68 -58.92 -7.77
CA GLU A 7 16.62 -59.92 -7.28
C GLU A 7 15.86 -61.22 -7.06
N GLN A 8 15.91 -62.06 -8.09
CA GLN A 8 15.68 -63.50 -7.98
C GLN A 8 17.00 -64.15 -8.37
N ASP A 9 17.58 -64.92 -7.47
CA ASP A 9 18.44 -66.05 -7.82
C ASP A 9 18.51 -67.02 -6.63
N GLY A 10 18.47 -68.31 -6.92
CA GLY A 10 18.62 -69.35 -5.89
C GLY A 10 18.13 -70.75 -6.24
N THR A 11 18.13 -71.17 -7.51
CA THR A 11 17.93 -72.57 -7.90
C THR A 11 19.21 -73.39 -7.64
N GLY A 12 19.21 -74.12 -6.53
CA GLY A 12 20.23 -75.11 -6.17
C GLY A 12 19.83 -76.54 -6.54
N ARG A 13 20.22 -76.94 -7.75
CA ARG A 13 20.23 -78.29 -8.36
C ARG A 13 20.46 -79.46 -7.38
N CYS A 14 19.54 -80.43 -7.38
CA CYS A 14 19.80 -81.81 -6.95
C CYS A 14 20.68 -82.50 -8.01
N ALA A 15 21.94 -82.75 -7.69
CA ALA A 15 22.82 -83.60 -8.47
C ALA A 15 22.84 -85.00 -7.86
N GLY A 16 22.32 -85.97 -8.61
CA GLY A 16 22.55 -87.38 -8.33
C GLY A 16 24.00 -87.75 -8.62
N SER A 17 24.56 -88.63 -7.80
CA SER A 17 25.76 -89.38 -8.12
C SER A 17 25.68 -90.73 -7.43
N HIS A 18 25.43 -91.77 -8.22
CA HIS A 18 25.85 -93.13 -7.95
C HIS A 18 27.34 -93.11 -7.52
N THR A 19 27.75 -93.95 -6.57
CA THR A 19 28.44 -95.23 -6.83
C THR A 19 29.01 -95.82 -5.52
N ARG A 20 29.01 -97.16 -5.45
CA ARG A 20 29.85 -98.06 -4.62
C ARG A 20 29.34 -98.41 -3.23
N LEU A 21 28.47 -99.43 -3.24
CA LEU A 21 28.45 -100.49 -2.22
C LEU A 21 29.87 -101.06 -2.06
N PHE A 22 30.55 -100.70 -0.97
CA PHE A 22 31.66 -101.48 -0.44
C PHE A 22 31.16 -102.22 0.78
N TYR A 23 31.09 -103.54 0.63
CA TYR A 23 31.05 -104.51 1.71
C TYR A 23 32.24 -104.24 2.65
N ARG A 24 31.99 -103.83 3.89
CA ARG A 24 32.97 -103.99 4.97
C ARG A 24 32.27 -104.50 6.21
N SER A 25 32.45 -105.81 6.38
CA SER A 25 32.34 -106.63 7.58
C SER A 25 31.84 -105.92 8.85
N ALA A 26 30.66 -106.34 9.29
CA ALA A 26 30.27 -106.28 10.69
C ALA A 26 31.23 -107.18 11.49
N SER A 27 32.04 -106.57 12.36
CA SER A 27 32.80 -107.25 13.42
C SER A 27 33.55 -106.18 14.22
N GLU A 28 32.85 -105.51 15.13
CA GLU A 28 33.33 -105.13 16.47
C GLU A 28 32.24 -104.23 17.11
N CYS A 29 31.12 -104.86 17.44
CA CYS A 29 30.26 -104.37 18.51
C CYS A 29 31.00 -104.60 19.83
N GLY A 30 31.87 -103.66 20.21
CA GLY A 30 32.13 -103.46 21.63
C GLY A 30 30.86 -102.88 22.24
N GLU A 31 30.10 -103.69 22.96
CA GLU A 31 29.02 -103.21 23.82
C GLU A 31 29.61 -102.15 24.76
N ARG A 32 29.39 -100.86 24.46
CA ARG A 32 29.61 -99.81 25.46
C ARG A 32 28.53 -99.98 26.53
N PRO A 33 28.91 -100.00 27.81
CA PRO A 33 27.97 -100.23 28.88
C PRO A 33 26.92 -99.10 28.91
N PRO A 34 25.65 -99.40 29.24
CA PRO A 34 24.58 -98.40 29.31
C PRO A 34 24.88 -97.22 30.27
N THR A 35 25.83 -97.40 31.19
CA THR A 35 26.36 -96.35 32.06
C THR A 35 27.17 -95.27 31.32
N ALA A 36 27.80 -95.58 30.19
CA ALA A 36 28.57 -94.60 29.41
C ALA A 36 27.66 -93.62 28.64
N MET A 37 26.57 -94.11 28.04
CA MET A 37 25.56 -93.25 27.38
C MET A 37 24.87 -92.31 28.37
N MET A 38 24.50 -92.82 29.55
CA MET A 38 23.85 -92.02 30.59
C MET A 38 24.77 -90.90 31.12
N ASN A 39 26.08 -91.16 31.17
CA ASN A 39 27.08 -90.20 31.63
C ASN A 39 27.36 -89.11 30.59
N GLU A 40 27.40 -89.46 29.29
CA GLU A 40 27.49 -88.48 28.19
C GLU A 40 26.25 -87.56 28.17
N GLN A 41 25.03 -88.13 28.30
CA GLN A 41 23.80 -87.32 28.40
C GLN A 41 23.78 -86.42 29.64
N MET A 42 24.31 -86.90 30.78
CA MET A 42 24.41 -86.10 31.99
C MET A 42 25.44 -84.98 31.86
N GLN A 43 26.56 -85.22 31.18
CA GLN A 43 27.54 -84.18 30.86
C GLN A 43 27.00 -83.15 29.87
N GLU A 44 26.30 -83.57 28.81
CA GLU A 44 25.64 -82.63 27.89
C GLU A 44 24.62 -81.75 28.61
N MET A 45 23.82 -82.33 29.51
CA MET A 45 22.86 -81.58 30.31
C MET A 45 23.55 -80.61 31.28
N GLU A 46 24.68 -81.00 31.88
CA GLU A 46 25.49 -80.13 32.74
C GLU A 46 26.13 -78.98 31.93
N GLU A 47 26.65 -79.26 30.73
CA GLU A 47 27.21 -78.30 29.78
C GLU A 47 26.15 -77.26 29.38
N VAL A 48 24.95 -77.73 29.01
CA VAL A 48 23.80 -76.87 28.69
C VAL A 48 23.38 -76.04 29.90
N SER A 49 23.39 -76.61 31.12
CA SER A 49 23.10 -75.87 32.36
C SER A 49 24.13 -74.77 32.66
N LYS A 50 25.42 -75.05 32.40
CA LYS A 50 26.52 -74.10 32.57
C LYS A 50 26.42 -72.96 31.57
N GLU A 51 26.07 -73.27 30.31
CA GLU A 51 25.85 -72.25 29.28
C GLU A 51 24.59 -71.41 29.59
N LEU A 52 23.52 -72.02 30.09
CA LEU A 52 22.34 -71.30 30.56
C LEU A 52 22.66 -70.38 31.75
N LEU A 53 23.45 -70.85 32.72
CA LEU A 53 23.92 -70.03 33.84
C LEU A 53 24.83 -68.89 33.38
N LYS A 54 25.72 -69.11 32.40
CA LYS A 54 26.53 -68.04 31.81
C LYS A 54 25.67 -67.00 31.10
N LEU A 55 24.65 -67.41 30.34
CA LEU A 55 23.72 -66.49 29.67
C LEU A 55 22.88 -65.68 30.66
N LEU A 56 22.42 -66.33 31.75
CA LEU A 56 21.70 -65.68 32.84
C LEU A 56 22.60 -64.72 33.64
N ALA A 57 23.81 -65.15 34.00
CA ALA A 57 24.79 -64.34 34.75
C ALA A 57 25.35 -63.17 33.92
N ALA A 58 25.52 -63.36 32.60
CA ALA A 58 25.88 -62.29 31.68
C ALA A 58 24.73 -61.30 31.44
N GLY A 59 23.52 -61.59 31.92
CA GLY A 59 22.35 -60.73 31.82
C GLY A 59 22.02 -60.34 30.37
N GLY A 60 22.43 -61.13 29.38
CA GLY A 60 22.45 -60.73 27.97
C GLY A 60 21.07 -60.32 27.45
N ALA A 61 20.04 -61.10 27.77
CA ALA A 61 18.65 -60.80 27.42
C ALA A 61 18.14 -59.51 28.12
N GLY A 62 18.49 -59.30 29.38
CA GLY A 62 18.13 -58.09 30.14
C GLY A 62 18.82 -56.83 29.62
N ASN A 63 20.10 -56.93 29.24
CA ASN A 63 20.86 -55.82 28.66
C ASN A 63 20.36 -55.44 27.26
N LEU A 64 19.94 -56.41 26.46
CA LEU A 64 19.30 -56.17 25.16
C LEU A 64 17.94 -55.48 25.33
N LEU A 65 17.12 -55.95 26.27
CA LEU A 65 15.84 -55.33 26.61
C LEU A 65 16.04 -53.89 27.09
N LYS A 66 16.99 -53.65 27.99
CA LYS A 66 17.32 -52.31 28.49
C LYS A 66 17.71 -51.36 27.35
N ARG A 67 18.63 -51.77 26.46
CA ARG A 67 19.00 -50.98 25.28
C ARG A 67 17.82 -50.72 24.34
N SER A 68 16.88 -51.65 24.23
CA SER A 68 15.67 -51.46 23.43
C SER A 68 14.73 -50.43 24.06
N LEU A 69 14.55 -50.48 25.38
CA LEU A 69 13.77 -49.51 26.13
C LEU A 69 14.39 -48.11 26.06
N ASP A 70 15.71 -47.98 26.25
CA ASP A 70 16.43 -46.70 26.14
C ASP A 70 16.24 -46.08 24.74
N LYS A 71 16.31 -46.91 23.68
CA LYS A 71 16.03 -46.46 22.30
C LYS A 71 14.58 -46.00 22.12
N GLN A 72 13.63 -46.69 22.74
CA GLN A 72 12.22 -46.34 22.67
C GLN A 72 11.93 -45.03 23.41
N GLU A 73 12.52 -44.84 24.59
CA GLU A 73 12.44 -43.60 25.37
C GLU A 73 12.99 -42.41 24.58
N THR A 74 14.21 -42.52 24.04
CA THR A 74 14.80 -41.47 23.20
C THR A 74 14.00 -41.18 21.92
N MET A 75 13.29 -42.18 21.38
CA MET A 75 12.38 -41.97 20.25
C MET A 75 11.15 -41.16 20.68
N PHE A 76 10.56 -41.50 21.83
CA PHE A 76 9.42 -40.75 22.36
C PHE A 76 9.78 -39.31 22.71
N ASP A 77 10.93 -39.06 23.31
CA ASP A 77 11.41 -37.71 23.61
C ASP A 77 11.52 -36.87 22.33
N LYS A 78 12.08 -37.42 21.26
CA LYS A 78 12.17 -36.76 19.95
C LYS A 78 10.79 -36.53 19.32
N LEU A 79 9.87 -37.46 19.47
CA LEU A 79 8.50 -37.30 18.97
C LEU A 79 7.76 -36.20 19.74
N LEU A 80 7.93 -36.12 21.06
CA LEU A 80 7.37 -35.06 21.88
C LEU A 80 7.97 -33.70 21.54
N ASP A 81 9.28 -33.61 21.35
CA ASP A 81 9.97 -32.37 20.97
C ASP A 81 9.53 -31.88 19.58
N THR A 82 9.42 -32.79 18.61
CA THR A 82 8.90 -32.44 17.27
C THR A 82 7.43 -32.04 17.32
N GLN A 83 6.59 -32.71 18.14
CA GLN A 83 5.19 -32.33 18.34
C GLN A 83 5.06 -30.95 18.98
N LEU A 84 5.86 -30.64 20.00
CA LEU A 84 5.86 -29.35 20.67
C LEU A 84 6.31 -28.24 19.72
N THR A 85 7.38 -28.48 18.96
CA THR A 85 7.87 -27.55 17.94
C THR A 85 6.83 -27.33 16.85
N ALA A 86 6.20 -28.39 16.34
CA ALA A 86 5.15 -28.27 15.33
C ALA A 86 3.93 -27.49 15.87
N ALA A 87 3.52 -27.73 17.12
CA ALA A 87 2.44 -27.00 17.76
C ALA A 87 2.78 -25.51 17.91
N GLN A 88 4.02 -25.17 18.24
CA GLN A 88 4.47 -23.78 18.31
C GLN A 88 4.46 -23.12 16.93
N LEU A 89 4.97 -23.79 15.90
CA LEU A 89 4.97 -23.28 14.53
C LEU A 89 3.54 -23.02 14.02
N VAL A 90 2.59 -23.90 14.33
CA VAL A 90 1.18 -23.67 13.97
C VAL A 90 0.61 -22.44 14.67
N LYS A 91 0.91 -22.24 15.96
CA LYS A 91 0.47 -21.04 16.69
C LYS A 91 1.06 -19.76 16.09
N ASP A 92 2.35 -19.76 15.78
CA ASP A 92 3.03 -18.61 15.18
C ASP A 92 2.49 -18.33 13.77
N LEU A 93 2.20 -19.38 12.99
CA LEU A 93 1.56 -19.25 11.68
C LEU A 93 0.17 -18.60 11.81
N LEU A 94 -0.67 -19.08 12.74
CA LEU A 94 -2.00 -18.52 12.96
C LEU A 94 -1.94 -17.04 13.39
N ALA A 95 -1.01 -16.67 14.28
CA ALA A 95 -0.84 -15.29 14.72
C ALA A 95 -0.37 -14.36 13.57
N THR A 96 0.54 -14.86 12.73
CA THR A 96 0.99 -14.10 11.55
C THR A 96 -0.09 -14.01 10.48
N GLU A 97 -0.87 -15.06 10.25
CA GLU A 97 -2.04 -15.08 9.37
C GLU A 97 -3.09 -14.07 9.83
N GLU A 98 -3.43 -14.05 11.12
CA GLU A 98 -4.36 -13.07 11.69
C GLU A 98 -3.85 -11.63 11.47
N THR A 99 -2.57 -11.38 11.72
CA THR A 99 -1.96 -10.06 11.53
C THR A 99 -2.01 -9.63 10.06
N VAL A 100 -1.76 -10.54 9.12
CA VAL A 100 -1.85 -10.27 7.69
C VAL A 100 -3.30 -10.02 7.28
N ALA A 101 -4.25 -10.82 7.76
CA ALA A 101 -5.68 -10.65 7.49
C ALA A 101 -6.18 -9.27 7.97
N GLN A 102 -5.81 -8.84 9.18
CA GLN A 102 -6.15 -7.53 9.71
C GLN A 102 -5.59 -6.39 8.85
N LYS A 103 -4.31 -6.50 8.42
CA LYS A 103 -3.69 -5.50 7.53
C LYS A 103 -4.36 -5.44 6.16
N LEU A 104 -4.76 -6.58 5.62
CA LEU A 104 -5.48 -6.64 4.34
C LEU A 104 -6.85 -5.98 4.45
N LEU A 105 -7.60 -6.25 5.52
CA LEU A 105 -8.90 -5.61 5.77
C LEU A 105 -8.76 -4.09 5.89
N ALA A 106 -7.79 -3.60 6.69
CA ALA A 106 -7.54 -2.17 6.83
C ALA A 106 -7.15 -1.52 5.49
N GLY A 107 -6.32 -2.19 4.68
CA GLY A 107 -5.95 -1.72 3.35
C GLY A 107 -7.12 -1.71 2.37
N GLU A 108 -8.04 -2.67 2.46
CA GLU A 108 -9.25 -2.70 1.65
C GLU A 108 -10.22 -1.57 2.01
N GLU A 109 -10.41 -1.29 3.31
CA GLU A 109 -11.20 -0.15 3.77
C GLU A 109 -10.62 1.19 3.27
N GLU A 110 -9.30 1.36 3.37
CA GLU A 110 -8.61 2.55 2.84
C GLU A 110 -8.82 2.67 1.32
N LEU A 111 -8.63 1.57 0.57
CA LEU A 111 -8.83 1.55 -0.88
C LEU A 111 -10.28 1.88 -1.26
N GLN A 112 -11.26 1.35 -0.53
CA GLN A 112 -12.67 1.63 -0.76
C GLN A 112 -12.99 3.10 -0.50
N SER A 113 -12.46 3.69 0.58
CA SER A 113 -12.64 5.11 0.88
C SER A 113 -12.03 6.00 -0.22
N SER A 114 -10.80 5.69 -0.65
CA SER A 114 -10.12 6.39 -1.74
C SER A 114 -10.91 6.30 -3.04
N LEU A 115 -11.38 5.11 -3.40
CA LEU A 115 -12.18 4.88 -4.61
C LEU A 115 -13.51 5.65 -4.59
N GLN A 116 -14.16 5.79 -3.42
CA GLN A 116 -15.35 6.64 -3.28
C GLN A 116 -15.02 8.12 -3.52
N THR A 117 -13.90 8.62 -2.98
CA THR A 117 -13.47 10.01 -3.23
C THR A 117 -13.16 10.24 -4.70
N VAL A 118 -12.47 9.31 -5.37
CA VAL A 118 -12.16 9.40 -6.80
C VAL A 118 -13.46 9.46 -7.61
N ARG A 119 -14.42 8.56 -7.36
CA ARG A 119 -15.72 8.57 -8.06
C ARG A 119 -16.46 9.89 -7.85
N ALA A 120 -16.49 10.42 -6.62
CA ALA A 120 -17.13 11.70 -6.35
C ALA A 120 -16.47 12.85 -7.12
N THR A 121 -15.13 12.88 -7.18
CA THR A 121 -14.40 13.89 -7.97
C THR A 121 -14.61 13.75 -9.47
N GLU A 122 -14.69 12.52 -9.98
CA GLU A 122 -14.95 12.24 -11.39
C GLU A 122 -16.36 12.69 -11.79
N GLU A 123 -17.36 12.43 -10.94
CA GLU A 123 -18.72 12.94 -11.17
C GLU A 123 -18.78 14.46 -11.14
N ALA A 124 -18.11 15.10 -10.19
CA ALA A 124 -18.03 16.56 -10.11
C ALA A 124 -17.36 17.14 -11.37
N LEU A 125 -16.28 16.52 -11.85
CA LEU A 125 -15.61 16.89 -13.10
C LEU A 125 -16.53 16.69 -14.31
N ARG A 126 -17.30 15.60 -14.36
CA ARG A 126 -18.27 15.34 -15.42
C ARG A 126 -19.34 16.41 -15.46
N ARG A 127 -19.87 16.81 -14.30
CA ARG A 127 -20.86 17.90 -14.17
C ARG A 127 -20.26 19.23 -14.63
N ALA A 128 -19.08 19.60 -14.12
CA ALA A 128 -18.39 20.82 -14.52
C ALA A 128 -18.09 20.88 -16.02
N ARG A 129 -17.74 19.75 -16.65
CA ARG A 129 -17.56 19.66 -18.10
C ARG A 129 -18.87 19.83 -18.87
N ALA A 130 -19.97 19.27 -18.37
CA ALA A 130 -21.29 19.46 -18.97
C ALA A 130 -21.74 20.93 -18.86
N ASP A 131 -21.51 21.56 -17.71
CA ASP A 131 -21.81 22.96 -17.47
C ASP A 131 -20.95 23.88 -18.37
N ASP A 132 -19.64 23.63 -18.47
CA ASP A 132 -18.75 24.36 -19.38
C ASP A 132 -19.18 24.18 -20.85
N ALA A 133 -19.54 22.95 -21.26
CA ALA A 133 -20.06 22.72 -22.61
C ALA A 133 -21.37 23.48 -22.86
N SER A 134 -22.28 23.52 -21.88
CA SER A 134 -23.53 24.28 -21.96
C SER A 134 -23.28 25.78 -22.05
N LEU A 135 -22.38 26.33 -21.22
CA LEU A 135 -22.02 27.74 -21.24
C LEU A 135 -21.31 28.12 -22.54
N ARG A 136 -20.45 27.26 -23.07
CA ARG A 136 -19.82 27.45 -24.38
C ARG A 136 -20.84 27.42 -25.52
N ALA A 137 -21.83 26.54 -25.46
CA ALA A 137 -22.92 26.52 -26.43
C ALA A 137 -23.76 27.81 -26.34
N ASP A 138 -24.16 28.20 -25.12
CA ASP A 138 -24.88 29.45 -24.86
C ASP A 138 -24.10 30.68 -25.38
N SER A 139 -22.78 30.70 -25.21
CA SER A 139 -21.92 31.78 -25.71
C SER A 139 -21.74 31.75 -27.23
N ARG A 140 -21.81 30.57 -27.86
CA ARG A 140 -21.56 30.39 -29.31
C ARG A 140 -22.79 30.77 -30.14
N TYR A 141 -24.01 30.62 -29.61
CA TYR A 141 -25.24 30.92 -30.34
C TYR A 141 -25.85 32.27 -29.91
N PRO A 142 -25.81 33.31 -30.79
CA PRO A 142 -26.33 34.64 -30.46
C PRO A 142 -27.84 34.67 -30.19
N SER A 143 -28.60 33.70 -30.74
CA SER A 143 -30.04 33.54 -30.52
C SER A 143 -30.40 33.28 -29.05
N CYS A 144 -29.51 32.66 -28.28
CA CYS A 144 -29.72 32.36 -26.85
C CYS A 144 -29.20 33.48 -25.93
N ARG A 145 -28.30 34.34 -26.44
CA ARG A 145 -27.66 35.43 -25.71
C ARG A 145 -28.58 36.64 -25.53
N GLU A 146 -29.19 37.11 -26.62
CA GLU A 146 -30.08 38.28 -26.64
C GLU A 146 -31.26 38.16 -25.65
N PRO A 147 -32.06 37.07 -25.64
CA PRO A 147 -33.19 36.95 -24.72
C PRO A 147 -32.76 36.84 -23.25
N ARG A 148 -31.58 36.28 -22.95
CA ARG A 148 -31.09 36.15 -21.56
C ARG A 148 -30.53 37.47 -21.03
N LEU A 149 -29.83 38.24 -21.86
CA LEU A 149 -29.46 39.64 -21.56
C LEU A 149 -30.69 40.51 -21.34
N ALA A 150 -31.72 40.35 -22.18
CA ALA A 150 -32.99 41.04 -22.03
C ALA A 150 -33.75 40.65 -20.73
N GLN A 151 -33.58 39.42 -20.21
CA GLN A 151 -34.13 38.98 -18.92
C GLN A 151 -33.32 39.48 -17.71
N LEU A 152 -32.00 39.60 -17.84
CA LEU A 152 -31.12 40.11 -16.77
C LEU A 152 -31.12 41.64 -16.68
N LEU A 153 -31.47 42.35 -17.76
CA LEU A 153 -31.60 43.81 -17.80
C LEU A 153 -32.64 44.36 -16.80
N PRO A 154 -33.87 43.82 -16.72
CA PRO A 154 -34.84 44.18 -15.70
C PRO A 154 -34.37 43.88 -14.28
N ALA A 155 -33.69 42.76 -14.05
CA ALA A 155 -33.16 42.39 -12.75
C ALA A 155 -32.04 43.35 -12.32
N ALA A 156 -31.09 43.67 -13.20
CA ALA A 156 -30.05 44.67 -12.94
C ALA A 156 -30.63 46.08 -12.73
N ARG A 157 -31.66 46.46 -13.51
CA ARG A 157 -32.40 47.72 -13.34
C ARG A 157 -33.20 47.74 -12.04
N GLN A 158 -33.76 46.61 -11.61
CA GLN A 158 -34.42 46.48 -10.31
C GLN A 158 -33.40 46.53 -9.18
N THR A 159 -32.24 45.91 -9.28
CA THR A 159 -31.16 46.06 -8.30
C THR A 159 -30.66 47.51 -8.23
N GLN A 160 -30.58 48.22 -9.37
CA GLN A 160 -30.27 49.66 -9.40
C GLN A 160 -31.38 50.54 -8.82
N ARG A 161 -32.67 50.18 -9.00
CA ARG A 161 -33.81 50.92 -8.45
C ARG A 161 -34.11 50.58 -6.99
N ALA A 162 -33.78 49.37 -6.55
CA ALA A 162 -33.94 48.87 -5.18
C ALA A 162 -32.70 49.13 -4.31
N GLN A 163 -31.55 49.46 -4.92
CA GLN A 163 -30.57 50.28 -4.24
C GLN A 163 -31.21 51.67 -4.07
N PRO A 164 -31.51 52.15 -2.84
CA PRO A 164 -31.49 53.60 -2.65
C PRO A 164 -30.11 54.01 -3.17
N GLN A 165 -29.99 55.11 -3.93
CA GLN A 165 -28.68 55.71 -4.28
C GLN A 165 -27.77 55.42 -3.11
N ALA A 166 -26.84 54.46 -3.25
CA ALA A 166 -26.17 53.93 -2.09
C ALA A 166 -25.30 55.08 -1.65
N ARG A 167 -25.82 55.92 -0.74
CA ARG A 167 -25.09 56.96 -0.06
C ARG A 167 -23.90 56.19 0.41
N ALA A 168 -22.75 56.47 -0.22
CA ALA A 168 -21.52 55.80 0.09
C ALA A 168 -21.48 55.78 1.62
N SER A 169 -21.38 54.59 2.22
CA SER A 169 -21.36 54.44 3.68
C SER A 169 -20.46 55.56 4.22
N PRO A 170 -20.77 56.23 5.34
CA PRO A 170 -19.96 57.35 5.84
C PRO A 170 -18.45 57.05 5.82
N ARG A 171 -18.09 55.78 6.03
CA ARG A 171 -16.75 55.21 5.86
C ARG A 171 -16.21 55.26 4.41
N ALA A 172 -16.99 54.82 3.42
CA ALA A 172 -16.65 54.90 2.00
C ALA A 172 -16.62 56.36 1.47
N ALA A 173 -17.52 57.22 1.95
CA ALA A 173 -17.48 58.65 1.63
C ALA A 173 -16.22 59.32 2.21
N ALA A 174 -15.83 58.95 3.43
CA ALA A 174 -14.58 59.41 4.04
C ALA A 174 -13.35 58.91 3.27
N SER A 175 -13.32 57.64 2.82
CA SER A 175 -12.19 57.10 2.04
C SER A 175 -12.09 57.74 0.66
N HIS A 176 -13.20 57.99 -0.05
CA HIS A 176 -13.16 58.68 -1.34
C HIS A 176 -12.70 60.14 -1.20
N ARG A 177 -13.11 60.85 -0.14
CA ARG A 177 -12.58 62.19 0.16
C ARG A 177 -11.09 62.15 0.43
N TYR A 178 -10.63 61.17 1.21
CA TYR A 178 -9.20 61.01 1.49
C TYR A 178 -8.39 60.76 0.22
N ILE A 179 -8.86 59.86 -0.66
CA ILE A 179 -8.20 59.56 -1.94
C ILE A 179 -8.18 60.79 -2.85
N ALA A 180 -9.31 61.51 -2.99
CA ALA A 180 -9.37 62.74 -3.79
C ALA A 180 -8.41 63.82 -3.25
N GLN A 181 -8.36 64.00 -1.92
CA GLN A 181 -7.41 64.90 -1.28
C GLN A 181 -5.96 64.47 -1.49
N LEU A 182 -5.68 63.16 -1.46
CA LEU A 182 -4.34 62.63 -1.70
C LEU A 182 -3.89 62.93 -3.14
N TYR A 183 -4.74 62.68 -4.13
CA TYR A 183 -4.44 63.01 -5.52
C TYR A 183 -4.18 64.51 -5.69
N TYR A 184 -5.01 65.38 -5.10
CA TYR A 184 -4.77 66.82 -5.15
C TYR A 184 -3.46 67.22 -4.47
N LYS A 185 -3.11 66.62 -3.32
CA LYS A 185 -1.85 66.93 -2.63
C LYS A 185 -0.62 66.55 -3.45
N ILE A 186 -0.71 65.44 -4.19
CA ILE A 186 0.38 64.93 -5.03
C ILE A 186 0.48 65.75 -6.32
N SER A 187 -0.61 65.89 -7.06
CA SER A 187 -0.58 66.50 -8.39
C SER A 187 -0.74 68.01 -8.37
N ARG A 188 -1.37 68.57 -7.33
CA ARG A 188 -1.80 69.98 -7.25
C ARG A 188 -2.70 70.42 -8.40
N ILE A 189 -3.39 69.48 -9.04
CA ILE A 189 -4.32 69.77 -10.13
C ILE A 189 -5.75 69.81 -9.61
N ASP A 190 -6.44 70.91 -9.86
CA ASP A 190 -7.89 71.02 -9.72
C ASP A 190 -8.55 70.77 -11.09
N TRP A 191 -9.54 69.89 -11.15
CA TRP A 191 -10.16 69.45 -12.41
C TRP A 191 -11.50 70.17 -12.62
N ASP A 192 -11.75 70.59 -13.86
CA ASP A 192 -13.06 71.12 -14.26
C ASP A 192 -14.03 69.97 -14.53
N TYR A 193 -14.90 69.69 -13.56
CA TYR A 193 -15.89 68.62 -13.63
C TYR A 193 -17.10 68.95 -14.50
N GLU A 194 -17.27 70.20 -14.94
CA GLU A 194 -18.35 70.63 -15.82
C GLU A 194 -17.96 70.48 -17.31
N CYS A 195 -16.73 70.02 -17.59
CA CYS A 195 -16.23 69.83 -18.94
C CYS A 195 -16.74 68.52 -19.58
N GLU A 196 -17.14 68.58 -20.85
CA GLU A 196 -17.60 67.40 -21.61
C GLU A 196 -16.45 66.49 -22.07
N HIS A 197 -16.65 65.18 -21.94
CA HIS A 197 -15.74 64.19 -22.54
C HIS A 197 -15.77 64.33 -24.07
N PRO A 198 -14.63 64.32 -24.80
CA PRO A 198 -13.29 63.83 -24.44
C PRO A 198 -12.32 64.89 -23.89
N HIS A 199 -12.77 66.08 -23.51
CA HIS A 199 -11.86 67.15 -23.07
C HIS A 199 -11.44 66.95 -21.61
N ILE A 200 -10.15 67.13 -21.35
CA ILE A 200 -9.53 67.11 -20.02
C ILE A 200 -9.11 68.53 -19.70
N LYS A 201 -9.83 69.19 -18.77
CA LYS A 201 -9.58 70.58 -18.37
C LYS A 201 -9.35 70.68 -16.87
N GLY A 202 -8.39 71.53 -16.48
CA GLY A 202 -8.06 71.76 -15.08
C GLY A 202 -7.07 72.89 -14.89
N ILE A 203 -6.67 73.12 -13.64
CA ILE A 203 -5.69 74.14 -13.25
C ILE A 203 -4.65 73.47 -12.37
N HIS A 204 -3.38 73.58 -12.73
CA HIS A 204 -2.25 73.13 -11.91
C HIS A 204 -1.74 74.25 -11.01
N HIS A 205 -1.71 73.99 -9.71
CA HIS A 205 -1.25 74.91 -8.66
C HIS A 205 0.15 74.53 -8.18
N GLY A 206 1.16 74.86 -8.98
CA GLY A 206 2.57 74.73 -8.60
C GLY A 206 3.05 75.84 -7.63
N PRO A 207 4.33 75.84 -7.23
CA PRO A 207 4.94 76.92 -6.42
C PRO A 207 5.06 78.26 -7.18
N ALA A 208 4.83 78.25 -8.49
CA ALA A 208 4.82 79.42 -9.38
C ALA A 208 3.38 79.85 -9.73
N ILE A 209 3.21 80.55 -10.85
CA ILE A 209 1.88 80.97 -11.36
C ILE A 209 1.07 79.73 -11.75
N ALA A 210 -0.22 79.72 -11.40
CA ALA A 210 -1.13 78.63 -11.75
C ALA A 210 -1.25 78.47 -13.28
N GLN A 211 -1.17 77.22 -13.75
CA GLN A 211 -1.13 76.89 -15.17
C GLN A 211 -2.44 76.20 -15.60
N PRO A 212 -3.14 76.71 -16.63
CA PRO A 212 -4.31 76.05 -17.16
C PRO A 212 -3.92 74.80 -17.97
N ILE A 213 -4.64 73.70 -17.75
CA ILE A 213 -4.55 72.44 -18.49
C ILE A 213 -5.79 72.34 -19.39
N SER A 214 -5.58 72.11 -20.68
CA SER A 214 -6.65 71.83 -21.64
C SER A 214 -6.13 70.85 -22.69
N LEU A 215 -6.60 69.61 -22.63
CA LEU A 215 -6.21 68.51 -23.52
C LEU A 215 -7.45 67.86 -24.13
N ASP A 216 -7.29 67.28 -25.32
CA ASP A 216 -8.33 66.46 -25.97
C ASP A 216 -7.90 64.99 -25.97
N SER A 217 -8.64 64.15 -25.23
CA SER A 217 -8.33 62.72 -25.09
C SER A 217 -8.67 61.87 -26.32
N SER A 218 -9.38 62.43 -27.32
CA SER A 218 -9.63 61.74 -28.59
C SER A 218 -8.42 61.78 -29.54
N GLN A 219 -7.57 62.80 -29.39
CA GLN A 219 -6.40 63.03 -30.24
C GLN A 219 -5.08 62.56 -29.60
N LEU A 220 -5.06 62.40 -28.28
CA LEU A 220 -3.86 62.09 -27.51
C LEU A 220 -3.92 60.68 -26.91
N SER A 221 -2.77 60.00 -26.89
CA SER A 221 -2.69 58.67 -26.26
C SER A 221 -2.74 58.76 -24.74
N ARG A 222 -3.28 57.73 -24.08
CA ARG A 222 -3.36 57.68 -22.60
C ARG A 222 -2.00 57.79 -21.91
N CYS A 223 -0.95 57.21 -22.50
CA CYS A 223 0.41 57.30 -21.97
C CYS A 223 0.93 58.74 -22.07
N PHE A 224 0.77 59.38 -23.23
CA PHE A 224 1.18 60.77 -23.43
C PHE A 224 0.50 61.73 -22.46
N ILE A 225 -0.83 61.59 -22.28
CA ILE A 225 -1.58 62.40 -21.31
C ILE A 225 -1.03 62.21 -19.91
N SER A 226 -0.74 60.96 -19.50
CA SER A 226 -0.21 60.67 -18.17
C SER A 226 1.19 61.27 -17.98
N ASP A 227 2.09 61.07 -18.93
CA ASP A 227 3.47 61.59 -18.89
C ASP A 227 3.49 63.12 -18.83
N TYR A 228 2.63 63.77 -19.63
CA TYR A 228 2.45 65.22 -19.60
C TYR A 228 1.99 65.71 -18.22
N LEU A 229 0.96 65.10 -17.64
CA LEU A 229 0.45 65.51 -16.32
C LEU A 229 1.48 65.30 -15.22
N TRP A 230 2.26 64.21 -15.28
CA TRP A 230 3.33 63.96 -14.30
C TRP A 230 4.52 64.90 -14.48
N SER A 231 4.80 65.38 -15.70
CA SER A 231 5.84 66.38 -15.93
C SER A 231 5.57 67.73 -15.26
N LEU A 232 4.31 68.03 -14.92
CA LEU A 232 3.92 69.25 -14.22
C LEU A 232 4.23 69.20 -12.72
N VAL A 233 4.34 67.99 -12.16
CA VAL A 233 4.60 67.77 -10.73
C VAL A 233 6.09 67.96 -10.47
N ASP A 234 6.41 68.83 -9.50
CA ASP A 234 7.79 69.07 -9.12
C ASP A 234 8.42 67.80 -8.52
N THR A 235 9.65 67.52 -8.93
CA THR A 235 10.43 66.36 -8.48
C THR A 235 11.62 66.75 -7.61
N ALA A 236 11.80 68.04 -7.32
CA ALA A 236 12.76 68.53 -6.34
C ALA A 236 12.32 68.19 -4.91
N TRP A 237 13.26 67.73 -4.08
CA TRP A 237 13.05 67.34 -2.67
C TRP A 237 13.85 68.22 -1.72
#